data_AF-A0A4Q7ANU5-F1
#
_entry.id   AF-A0A4Q7ANU5-F1
#
_cell.length_a   1.000
_cell.length_b   1.000
_cell.length_c   1.000
_cell.angle_alpha   90.00
_cell.angle_beta   90.00
_cell.angle_gamma   90.00
#
_symmetry.space_group_name_H-M   'P 1'
#
loop_
_entity.id
_entity.type
_entity.pdbx_description
1 polymer ?
#
loop_
_entity_poly.entity_id
_entity_poly.type
_entity_poly.pdbx_seq_one_letter_code
_entity_poly.pdbx_strand_id
1 'polypeptide(L)'
;MNQNQDVQSQILNHLKTFDGLLVPVLVQLIQQRYPLEVKTLAFEIFSEQFTEQFPIRVFFLDENHSEHFVLVNGEARYPSVIDPNLILIDGVYPQSFETEYLAQGIDIWSVASQVCMQWFIEHWNNVGGANFALHATIAQHDSSEQFDLIEQTRM
;
A
#
# COMPACT_ATOMS: atom_id res chain seq x y z
N MET A 1 6.18 -25.68 14.15
CA MET A 1 5.52 -24.51 13.54
C MET A 1 5.80 -24.56 12.05
N ASN A 2 4.81 -24.25 11.21
CA ASN A 2 4.99 -24.19 9.76
C ASN A 2 5.93 -23.01 9.46
N GLN A 3 7.06 -23.22 8.77
CA GLN A 3 8.06 -22.18 8.51
C GLN A 3 7.44 -20.91 7.88
N ASN A 4 6.39 -21.07 7.06
CA ASN A 4 5.64 -19.95 6.48
C ASN A 4 4.91 -19.10 7.52
N GLN A 5 4.35 -19.70 8.57
CA GLN A 5 3.66 -18.96 9.63
C GLN A 5 4.63 -18.13 10.48
N ASP A 6 5.86 -18.61 10.64
CA ASP A 6 6.91 -17.90 11.36
C ASP A 6 7.36 -16.65 10.58
N VAL A 7 7.66 -16.81 9.29
CA VAL A 7 8.03 -15.69 8.38
C VAL A 7 6.95 -14.63 8.35
N GLN A 8 5.68 -15.02 8.18
CA GLN A 8 4.55 -14.10 8.15
C GLN A 8 4.44 -13.29 9.45
N SER A 9 4.63 -13.94 10.59
CA SER A 9 4.56 -13.28 11.90
C SER A 9 5.71 -12.28 12.08
N GLN A 10 6.91 -12.60 11.62
CA GLN A 10 8.06 -11.70 11.70
C GLN A 10 7.86 -10.46 10.80
N ILE A 11 7.39 -10.64 9.57
CA ILE A 11 7.07 -9.54 8.65
C ILE A 11 5.98 -8.64 9.25
N LEU A 12 4.92 -9.23 9.81
CA LEU A 12 3.85 -8.47 10.45
C LEU A 12 4.38 -7.65 11.64
N ASN A 13 5.30 -8.19 12.43
CA ASN A 13 5.92 -7.46 13.53
C ASN A 13 6.72 -6.26 13.04
N HIS A 14 7.45 -6.39 11.92
CA HIS A 14 8.12 -5.26 11.27
C HIS A 14 7.12 -4.19 10.81
N LEU A 15 6.06 -4.58 10.11
CA LEU A 15 5.03 -3.66 9.62
C LEU A 15 4.33 -2.90 10.75
N LYS A 16 4.01 -3.57 11.86
CA LYS A 16 3.36 -2.97 13.04
C LYS A 16 4.15 -1.83 13.67
N THR A 17 5.46 -1.77 13.47
CA THR A 17 6.26 -0.62 13.94
C THR A 17 5.89 0.69 13.24
N PHE A 18 5.22 0.61 12.08
CA PHE A 18 4.81 1.75 11.26
C PHE A 18 3.33 2.11 11.40
N ASP A 19 2.55 1.43 12.25
CA ASP A 19 1.13 1.74 12.46
C ASP A 19 0.91 3.23 12.78
N GLY A 20 1.77 3.80 13.64
CA GLY A 20 1.72 5.21 14.03
C GLY A 20 2.03 6.19 12.90
N LEU A 21 2.72 5.76 11.84
CA LEU A 21 2.99 6.57 10.63
C LEU A 21 1.89 6.38 9.58
N LEU A 22 1.42 5.16 9.40
CA LEU A 22 0.42 4.83 8.38
C LEU A 22 -0.94 5.46 8.70
N VAL A 23 -1.43 5.32 9.94
CA VAL A 23 -2.79 5.75 10.31
C VAL A 23 -3.06 7.23 9.97
N PRO A 24 -2.20 8.20 10.34
CA PRO A 24 -2.42 9.60 9.97
C PRO A 24 -2.45 9.86 8.47
N VAL A 25 -1.70 9.10 7.68
CA VAL A 25 -1.66 9.23 6.22
C VAL A 25 -2.96 8.73 5.61
N LEU A 26 -3.45 7.56 6.05
CA LEU A 26 -4.72 7.01 5.56
C LEU A 26 -5.91 7.91 5.93
N VAL A 27 -5.93 8.47 7.15
CA VAL A 27 -6.95 9.44 7.56
C VAL A 27 -6.95 10.66 6.62
N GLN A 28 -5.78 11.19 6.27
CA GLN A 28 -5.68 12.33 5.36
C GLN A 28 -6.14 11.98 3.94
N LEU A 29 -5.76 10.81 3.42
CA LEU A 29 -6.23 10.34 2.11
C LEU A 29 -7.76 10.23 2.06
N ILE A 30 -8.39 9.71 3.12
CA ILE A 30 -9.84 9.54 3.18
C ILE A 30 -10.57 10.88 3.28
N GLN A 31 -10.03 11.83 4.05
CA GLN A 31 -10.68 13.12 4.33
C GLN A 31 -10.44 14.18 3.24
N GLN A 32 -9.44 13.99 2.40
CA GLN A 32 -9.12 14.94 1.34
C GLN A 32 -10.24 15.00 0.30
N ARG A 33 -10.45 16.21 -0.25
CA ARG A 33 -11.27 16.39 -1.44
C ARG A 33 -10.40 16.27 -2.68
N TYR A 34 -10.70 15.26 -3.49
CA TYR A 34 -10.04 15.08 -4.78
C TYR A 34 -10.74 15.88 -5.88
N PRO A 35 -10.02 16.25 -6.96
CA PRO A 35 -10.62 16.70 -8.21
C PRO A 35 -11.65 15.70 -8.73
N LEU A 36 -12.66 16.19 -9.46
CA LEU A 36 -13.76 15.35 -9.97
C LEU A 36 -13.26 14.32 -10.99
N GLU A 37 -12.11 14.58 -11.60
CA GLU A 37 -11.42 13.74 -12.56
C GLU A 37 -10.85 12.47 -11.91
N VAL A 38 -10.48 12.52 -10.62
CA VAL A 38 -9.98 11.35 -9.89
C VAL A 38 -11.16 10.45 -9.54
N LYS A 39 -11.14 9.22 -10.06
CA LYS A 39 -12.17 8.20 -9.84
C LYS A 39 -11.70 7.09 -8.90
N THR A 40 -10.41 6.79 -8.92
CA THR A 40 -9.85 5.66 -8.16
C THR A 40 -8.54 6.04 -7.48
N LEU A 41 -8.38 5.60 -6.23
CA LEU A 41 -7.07 5.50 -5.58
C LEU A 41 -6.58 4.06 -5.74
N ALA A 42 -5.59 3.85 -6.60
CA ALA A 42 -4.97 2.54 -6.79
C ALA A 42 -3.71 2.45 -5.93
N PHE A 43 -3.71 1.53 -4.96
CA PHE A 43 -2.55 1.21 -4.15
C PHE A 43 -1.78 0.05 -4.77
N GLU A 44 -0.48 0.19 -4.92
CA GLU A 44 0.36 -0.87 -5.50
C GLU A 44 1.52 -1.22 -4.58
N ILE A 45 1.73 -2.52 -4.39
CA ILE A 45 2.80 -3.10 -3.59
C ILE A 45 3.97 -3.45 -4.51
N PHE A 46 5.10 -2.79 -4.29
CA PHE A 46 6.38 -3.05 -4.95
C PHE A 46 7.17 -4.07 -4.13
N SER A 47 7.04 -5.35 -4.48
CA SER A 47 7.55 -6.47 -3.67
C SER A 47 9.06 -6.43 -3.43
N GLU A 48 9.84 -5.81 -4.31
CA GLU A 48 11.30 -5.70 -4.18
C GLU A 48 11.76 -4.54 -3.28
N GLN A 49 10.85 -3.66 -2.85
CA GLN A 49 11.22 -2.41 -2.17
C GLN A 49 11.20 -2.48 -0.63
N PHE A 50 10.83 -3.63 -0.05
CA PHE A 50 10.69 -3.78 1.40
C PHE A 50 11.98 -3.51 2.19
N THR A 51 13.16 -3.55 1.56
CA THR A 51 14.45 -3.31 2.23
C THR A 51 14.99 -1.90 2.00
N GLU A 52 14.33 -1.10 1.16
CA GLU A 52 14.84 0.20 0.70
C GLU A 52 13.87 1.36 1.00
N GLN A 53 12.56 1.07 1.07
CA GLN A 53 11.53 2.07 1.33
C GLN A 53 10.21 1.43 1.80
N PHE A 54 9.17 2.26 1.97
CA PHE A 54 7.81 1.74 2.11
C PHE A 54 7.35 1.13 0.78
N PRO A 55 6.80 -0.10 0.78
CA PRO A 55 6.54 -0.84 -0.45
C PRO A 55 5.21 -0.47 -1.10
N ILE A 56 4.36 0.35 -0.47
CA ILE A 56 3.06 0.72 -1.02
C ILE A 56 3.11 2.13 -1.58
N ARG A 57 2.66 2.29 -2.83
CA ARG A 57 2.42 3.61 -3.44
C ARG A 57 0.96 3.80 -3.78
N VAL A 58 0.50 5.04 -3.80
CA VAL A 58 -0.84 5.40 -4.27
C VAL A 58 -0.78 6.13 -5.60
N PHE A 59 -1.63 5.71 -6.52
CA PHE A 59 -1.86 6.34 -7.81
C PHE A 59 -3.29 6.90 -7.84
N PHE A 60 -3.44 8.09 -8.41
CA PHE A 60 -4.73 8.77 -8.52
C PHE A 60 -5.20 8.65 -9.96
N LEU A 61 -6.18 7.80 -10.23
CA LEU A 61 -6.57 7.43 -11.59
C LEU A 61 -7.86 8.12 -12.02
N ASP A 62 -7.94 8.46 -13.30
CA ASP A 62 -9.17 8.93 -13.95
C ASP A 62 -10.09 7.77 -14.38
N GLU A 63 -11.19 8.10 -15.07
CA GLU A 63 -12.16 7.11 -15.56
C GLU A 63 -11.59 6.11 -16.59
N ASN A 64 -10.46 6.46 -17.22
CA ASN A 64 -9.77 5.63 -18.21
C ASN A 64 -8.58 4.88 -17.58
N HIS A 65 -8.49 4.83 -16.26
CA HIS A 65 -7.36 4.24 -15.52
C HIS A 65 -6.01 4.88 -15.86
N SER A 66 -6.01 6.15 -16.25
CA SER A 66 -4.78 6.93 -16.47
C SER A 66 -4.45 7.75 -15.22
N GLU A 67 -3.17 7.81 -14.88
CA GLU A 67 -2.72 8.62 -13.74
C GLU A 67 -3.02 10.09 -13.98
N HIS A 68 -3.73 10.69 -13.05
CA HIS A 68 -4.22 12.05 -13.12
C HIS A 68 -3.27 13.01 -12.41
N PHE A 69 -2.93 14.10 -13.10
CA PHE A 69 -2.13 15.20 -12.55
C PHE A 69 -2.87 16.51 -12.69
N VAL A 70 -2.71 17.40 -11.71
CA VAL A 70 -3.22 18.77 -11.75
C VAL A 70 -2.11 19.74 -12.12
N LEU A 71 -2.45 20.77 -12.89
CA LEU A 71 -1.51 21.82 -13.26
C LEU A 71 -1.50 22.92 -12.19
N VAL A 72 -0.37 23.10 -11.51
CA VAL A 72 -0.18 24.14 -10.49
C VAL A 72 1.02 24.99 -10.89
N ASN A 73 0.80 26.27 -11.18
CA ASN A 73 1.84 27.20 -11.64
C ASN A 73 2.64 26.71 -12.86
N GLY A 74 2.00 25.96 -13.77
CA GLY A 74 2.66 25.40 -14.95
C GLY A 74 3.40 24.07 -14.73
N GLU A 75 3.37 23.53 -13.51
CA GLU A 75 3.96 22.24 -13.16
C GLU A 75 2.86 21.20 -12.95
N ALA A 76 3.06 19.99 -13.50
CA ALA A 76 2.22 18.84 -13.18
C ALA A 76 2.50 18.40 -11.74
N ARG A 77 1.44 18.27 -10.94
CA ARG A 77 1.51 17.82 -9.55
C ARG A 77 0.46 16.77 -9.29
N TYR A 78 0.70 15.95 -8.28
CA TYR A 78 -0.29 15.02 -7.78
C TYR A 78 -1.54 15.77 -7.28
N PRO A 79 -2.75 15.20 -7.45
CA PRO A 79 -4.01 15.80 -7.01
C PRO A 79 -4.21 15.65 -5.49
N SER A 80 -3.11 15.59 -4.74
CA SER A 80 -3.07 15.32 -3.32
C SER A 80 -1.92 16.07 -2.65
N VAL A 81 -2.13 16.49 -1.40
CA VAL A 81 -1.03 17.00 -0.56
C VAL A 81 -0.20 15.86 0.05
N ILE A 82 -0.70 14.63 -0.02
CA ILE A 82 -0.03 13.43 0.44
C ILE A 82 0.88 12.91 -0.66
N ASP A 83 2.13 12.60 -0.28
CA ASP A 83 3.11 12.00 -1.17
C ASP A 83 2.65 10.60 -1.62
N PRO A 84 2.77 10.24 -2.91
CA PRO A 84 2.43 8.92 -3.41
C PRO A 84 3.12 7.77 -2.68
N ASN A 85 4.30 7.98 -2.07
CA ASN A 85 5.02 6.96 -1.32
C ASN A 85 4.48 6.74 0.10
N LEU A 86 3.43 7.48 0.49
CA LEU A 86 2.68 7.38 1.75
C LEU A 86 3.49 7.71 3.02
N ILE A 87 4.53 6.92 3.32
CA ILE A 87 5.42 7.13 4.46
C ILE A 87 6.89 7.10 4.02
N LEU A 88 7.72 7.91 4.66
CA LEU A 88 9.16 7.97 4.40
C LEU A 88 9.91 7.13 5.43
N ILE A 89 10.42 5.98 5.01
CA ILE A 89 11.23 5.05 5.82
C ILE A 89 12.34 4.47 4.94
N ASP A 90 13.42 3.96 5.54
CA ASP A 90 14.56 3.36 4.82
C ASP A 90 14.34 1.86 4.47
N GLY A 91 13.16 1.31 4.80
CA GLY A 91 12.81 -0.09 4.61
C GLY A 91 11.96 -0.62 5.77
N VAL A 92 11.18 -1.67 5.49
CA VAL A 92 10.34 -2.39 6.46
C VAL A 92 11.18 -3.32 7.34
N TYR A 93 12.16 -4.00 6.74
CA TYR A 93 13.08 -4.92 7.40
C TYR A 93 14.46 -4.86 6.73
N PRO A 94 15.55 -5.31 7.40
CA PRO A 94 16.89 -5.24 6.82
C PRO A 94 17.09 -6.25 5.66
N GLN A 95 18.00 -5.95 4.74
CA GLN A 95 18.34 -6.84 3.61
C GLN A 95 18.78 -8.26 4.02
N SER A 96 19.39 -8.40 5.20
CA SER A 96 19.77 -9.72 5.73
C SER A 96 18.56 -10.65 5.93
N PHE A 97 17.37 -10.09 6.17
CA PHE A 97 16.12 -10.81 6.34
C PHE A 97 15.73 -11.55 5.05
N GLU A 98 15.76 -10.86 3.90
CA GLU A 98 15.48 -11.49 2.61
C GLU A 98 16.52 -12.56 2.27
N THR A 99 17.81 -12.24 2.49
CA THR A 99 18.91 -13.18 2.22
C THR A 99 18.75 -14.48 3.01
N GLU A 100 18.36 -14.40 4.28
CA GLU A 100 18.14 -15.55 5.15
C GLU A 100 17.01 -16.46 4.65
N TYR A 101 15.88 -15.89 4.22
CA TYR A 101 14.73 -16.68 3.79
C TYR A 101 14.85 -17.19 2.35
N LEU A 102 15.47 -16.41 1.46
CA LEU A 102 15.83 -16.89 0.12
C LEU A 102 16.77 -18.10 0.19
N ALA A 103 17.75 -18.09 1.11
CA ALA A 103 18.64 -19.23 1.34
C ALA A 103 17.90 -20.48 1.83
N GLN A 104 16.71 -20.32 2.42
CA GLN A 104 15.83 -21.41 2.86
C GLN A 104 14.83 -21.83 1.77
N GLY A 105 14.88 -21.23 0.57
CA GLY A 105 13.97 -21.52 -0.54
C GLY A 105 12.57 -20.93 -0.36
N ILE A 106 12.43 -19.91 0.50
CA ILE A 106 11.16 -19.21 0.73
C ILE A 106 11.09 -18.01 -0.23
N ASP A 107 9.97 -17.90 -0.95
CA ASP A 107 9.63 -16.72 -1.74
C ASP A 107 9.20 -15.58 -0.81
N ILE A 108 10.20 -14.90 -0.25
CA ILE A 108 10.01 -13.88 0.78
C ILE A 108 9.18 -12.70 0.26
N TRP A 109 9.34 -12.32 -1.01
CA TRP A 109 8.65 -11.19 -1.61
C TRP A 109 7.15 -11.45 -1.76
N SER A 110 6.77 -12.66 -2.21
CA SER A 110 5.35 -13.04 -2.29
C SER A 110 4.71 -13.06 -0.89
N VAL A 111 5.40 -13.64 0.10
CA VAL A 111 4.90 -13.67 1.49
C VAL A 111 4.80 -12.26 2.07
N ALA A 112 5.81 -11.41 1.88
CA ALA A 112 5.83 -10.04 2.39
C ALA A 112 4.72 -9.20 1.78
N SER A 113 4.51 -9.28 0.47
CA SER A 113 3.44 -8.56 -0.22
C SER A 113 2.05 -9.00 0.25
N GLN A 114 1.83 -10.30 0.49
CA GLN A 114 0.54 -10.78 1.03
C GLN A 114 0.27 -10.27 2.45
N VAL A 115 1.27 -10.36 3.34
CA VAL A 115 1.14 -9.88 4.73
C VAL A 115 0.95 -8.37 4.76
N CYS A 116 1.70 -7.63 3.94
CA CYS A 116 1.59 -6.18 3.82
C CYS A 116 0.22 -5.76 3.30
N MET A 117 -0.31 -6.45 2.29
CA MET A 117 -1.65 -6.19 1.77
C MET A 117 -2.72 -6.35 2.85
N GLN A 118 -2.70 -7.46 3.60
CA GLN A 118 -3.66 -7.70 4.68
C GLN A 118 -3.55 -6.65 5.78
N TRP A 119 -2.34 -6.37 6.24
CA TRP A 119 -2.07 -5.33 7.24
C TRP A 119 -2.56 -3.95 6.77
N PHE A 120 -2.37 -3.60 5.49
CA PHE A 120 -2.83 -2.34 4.93
C PHE A 120 -4.36 -2.28 4.84
N ILE A 121 -5.02 -3.34 4.37
CA ILE A 121 -6.48 -3.44 4.28
C ILE A 121 -7.12 -3.24 5.66
N GLU A 122 -6.57 -3.88 6.69
CA GLU A 122 -7.04 -3.73 8.07
C GLU A 122 -6.97 -2.26 8.51
N HIS A 123 -5.84 -1.60 8.27
CA HIS A 123 -5.66 -0.19 8.64
C HIS A 123 -6.56 0.75 7.84
N TRP A 124 -6.71 0.52 6.53
CA TRP A 124 -7.63 1.25 5.67
C TRP A 124 -9.06 1.19 6.20
N ASN A 125 -9.54 -0.01 6.52
CA ASN A 125 -10.87 -0.20 7.08
C ASN A 125 -11.04 0.46 8.45
N ASN A 126 -10.05 0.32 9.33
CA ASN A 126 -10.09 0.89 10.69
C ASN A 126 -10.18 2.42 10.71
N VAL A 127 -9.64 3.11 9.71
CA VAL A 127 -9.73 4.58 9.61
C VAL A 127 -10.94 5.06 8.80
N GLY A 128 -11.85 4.14 8.43
CA GLY A 128 -13.11 4.46 7.75
C GLY A 128 -13.09 4.28 6.22
N GLY A 129 -12.06 3.63 5.68
CA GLY A 129 -11.87 3.42 4.24
C GLY A 129 -12.98 2.62 3.57
N ALA A 130 -13.72 1.79 4.32
CA ALA A 130 -14.92 1.10 3.84
C ALA A 130 -16.05 2.06 3.40
N ASN A 131 -16.03 3.33 3.86
CA ASN A 131 -16.98 4.37 3.47
C ASN A 131 -16.32 5.44 2.58
N PHE A 132 -15.15 5.14 2.01
CA PHE A 132 -14.45 6.09 1.15
C PHE A 132 -15.29 6.43 -0.09
N ALA A 133 -15.27 7.71 -0.48
CA ALA A 133 -16.20 8.23 -1.47
C ALA A 133 -15.84 7.86 -2.92
N LEU A 134 -14.56 7.56 -3.17
CA LEU A 134 -14.06 7.13 -4.47
C LEU A 134 -13.79 5.62 -4.45
N HIS A 135 -13.58 5.04 -5.62
CA HIS A 135 -13.10 3.66 -5.69
C HIS A 135 -11.68 3.57 -5.12
N ALA A 136 -11.35 2.46 -4.46
CA ALA A 136 -10.01 2.22 -3.95
C ALA A 136 -9.63 0.76 -4.12
N THR A 137 -8.44 0.50 -4.65
CA THR A 137 -7.94 -0.86 -4.91
C THR A 137 -6.55 -1.06 -4.34
N ILE A 138 -6.17 -2.30 -4.04
CA ILE A 138 -4.78 -2.66 -3.74
C ILE A 138 -4.35 -3.85 -4.59
N ALA A 139 -3.14 -3.81 -5.15
CA ALA A 139 -2.58 -4.88 -5.94
C ALA A 139 -1.06 -5.00 -5.74
N GLN A 140 -0.47 -6.12 -6.15
CA GLN A 140 0.98 -6.12 -6.42
C GLN A 140 1.23 -5.43 -7.76
N HIS A 141 2.31 -4.65 -7.89
CA HIS A 141 2.59 -3.83 -9.07
C HIS A 141 2.52 -4.60 -10.40
N ASP A 142 3.09 -5.81 -10.43
CA ASP A 142 3.15 -6.64 -11.64
C ASP A 142 1.96 -7.62 -11.77
N SER A 143 0.96 -7.53 -10.87
CA SER A 143 -0.19 -8.43 -10.86
C SER A 143 -1.35 -7.86 -11.67
N SER A 144 -1.99 -8.71 -12.49
CA SER A 144 -3.28 -8.37 -13.10
C SER A 144 -4.46 -8.48 -12.13
N GLU A 145 -4.26 -9.08 -10.95
CA GLU A 145 -5.27 -9.18 -9.90
C GLU A 145 -5.22 -7.96 -8.98
N GLN A 146 -6.38 -7.31 -8.83
CA GLN A 146 -6.59 -6.17 -7.96
C GLN A 146 -7.67 -6.50 -6.93
N PHE A 147 -7.46 -6.05 -5.70
CA PHE A 147 -8.42 -6.22 -4.60
C PHE A 147 -9.14 -4.91 -4.36
N ASP A 148 -10.47 -4.95 -4.43
CA ASP A 148 -11.30 -3.81 -4.05
C ASP A 148 -11.24 -3.61 -2.53
N LEU A 149 -10.91 -2.40 -2.08
CA LEU A 149 -10.78 -2.05 -0.65
C LEU A 149 -12.10 -1.70 0.03
N ILE A 150 -13.19 -1.57 -0.74
CA ILE A 150 -14.54 -1.22 -0.27
C ILE A 150 -15.44 -2.45 -0.22
N GLU A 151 -15.30 -3.39 -1.16
CA GLU A 151 -16.15 -4.58 -1.23
C GLU A 151 -15.80 -5.70 -0.22
N GLN A 152 -14.68 -5.58 0.52
CA GLN A 152 -14.23 -6.61 1.48
C GLN A 152 -15.12 -6.77 2.73
N THR A 153 -16.16 -5.95 2.92
CA THR A 153 -17.08 -6.09 4.06
C THR A 153 -18.15 -7.18 3.89
N ARG A 154 -18.11 -7.98 2.81
CA ARG A 154 -19.12 -9.01 2.49
C ARG A 154 -18.57 -10.44 2.41
N MET A 155 -17.49 -10.76 3.11
CA MET A 155 -17.09 -12.16 3.36
C MET A 155 -17.43 -12.59 4.78
#